data_AF-A0A101X1B1-F1
#
_entry.id   AF-A0A101X1B1-F1
#
_cell.length_a   1.000
_cell.length_b   1.000
_cell.length_c   1.000
_cell.angle_alpha   90.00
_cell.angle_beta   90.00
_cell.angle_gamma   90.00
#
_symmetry.space_group_name_H-M   'P 1'
#
loop_
_entity.id
_entity.type
_entity.pdbx_description
1 polymer ?
#
loop_
_entity_poly.entity_id
_entity_poly.type
_entity_poly.pdbx_seq_one_letter_code
_entity_poly.pdbx_strand_id
1 'polypeptide(L)'
;MGAVLAFVKSFDKSALSRLAIATTRWLINDKSADLIGLVKEVYPIPVVSSNLDFRDMPYEGLRAFEEDFVKEGVGAGGSLVAASIMGFDLGRVKMAILRDYEELLKTLRVQGM
;
A
#
# COMPACT_ATOMS: atom_id res chain seq x y z
N MET A 1 4.56 5.51 -8.26
CA MET A 1 4.75 4.58 -9.39
C MET A 1 4.27 5.10 -10.75
N GLY A 2 3.33 6.06 -10.83
CA GLY A 2 2.93 6.64 -12.12
C GLY A 2 4.09 7.23 -12.96
N ALA A 3 5.04 7.93 -12.33
CA ALA A 3 6.23 8.44 -13.02
C ALA A 3 7.11 7.31 -13.61
N VAL A 4 7.24 6.18 -12.89
CA VAL A 4 7.98 5.00 -13.38
C VAL A 4 7.28 4.39 -14.58
N LEU A 5 5.94 4.30 -14.55
CA LEU A 5 5.16 3.87 -15.72
C LEU A 5 5.40 4.77 -16.94
N ALA A 6 5.43 6.09 -16.75
CA ALA A 6 5.72 7.04 -17.84
C ALA A 6 7.12 6.85 -18.42
N PHE A 7 8.11 6.63 -17.55
CA PHE A 7 9.48 6.32 -17.96
C PHE A 7 9.57 4.99 -18.74
N VAL A 8 8.95 3.91 -18.25
CA VAL A 8 8.95 2.63 -18.97
C VAL A 8 8.25 2.75 -20.32
N LYS A 9 7.14 3.50 -20.40
CA LYS A 9 6.44 3.76 -21.68
C LYS A 9 7.34 4.45 -22.72
N SER A 10 8.21 5.36 -22.31
CA SER A 10 9.11 6.06 -23.24
C SER A 10 10.31 5.21 -23.65
N PHE A 11 10.75 4.28 -22.80
CA PHE A 11 11.95 3.46 -23.02
C PHE A 11 11.66 2.10 -23.68
N ASP A 12 10.68 1.35 -23.17
CA ASP A 12 10.30 0.02 -23.67
C ASP A 12 8.79 -0.20 -23.58
N LYS A 13 8.09 0.05 -24.68
CA LYS A 13 6.65 -0.17 -24.78
C LYS A 13 6.26 -1.65 -24.69
N SER A 14 7.16 -2.58 -25.04
CA SER A 14 6.84 -4.02 -25.02
C SER A 14 6.67 -4.54 -23.59
N ALA A 15 7.41 -3.94 -22.64
CA ALA A 15 7.30 -4.26 -21.22
C ALA A 15 5.93 -3.92 -20.61
N LEU A 16 5.22 -2.93 -21.16
CA LEU A 16 3.95 -2.43 -20.59
C LEU A 16 2.87 -3.52 -20.46
N SER A 17 2.88 -4.51 -21.35
CA SER A 17 1.94 -5.64 -21.32
C SER A 17 2.11 -6.58 -20.11
N ARG A 18 3.22 -6.45 -19.37
CA ARG A 18 3.57 -7.28 -18.21
C ARG A 18 3.64 -6.47 -16.91
N LEU A 19 3.10 -5.25 -16.90
CA LEU A 19 3.14 -4.36 -15.74
C LEU A 19 1.77 -4.24 -15.09
N ALA A 20 1.80 -4.08 -13.77
CA ALA A 20 0.69 -3.64 -12.96
C ALA A 20 1.22 -2.67 -11.89
N ILE A 21 0.39 -1.75 -11.43
CA ILE A 21 0.67 -0.96 -10.23
C ILE A 21 -0.14 -1.56 -9.08
N ALA A 22 0.56 -2.03 -8.07
CA ALA A 22 -0.06 -2.48 -6.82
C ALA A 22 0.12 -1.40 -5.74
N THR A 23 -0.93 -1.10 -5.00
CA THR A 23 -0.95 -0.07 -3.96
C THR A 23 -1.89 -0.43 -2.80
N THR A 24 -2.27 0.52 -1.97
CA THR A 24 -3.19 0.35 -0.84
C THR A 24 -4.55 0.97 -1.14
N ARG A 25 -5.58 0.54 -0.40
CA ARG A 25 -6.91 1.18 -0.47
C ARG A 25 -6.87 2.65 -0.04
N TRP A 26 -5.96 3.01 0.87
CA TRP A 26 -5.84 4.37 1.38
C TRP A 26 -5.39 5.33 0.28
N LEU A 27 -4.46 4.93 -0.60
CA LEU A 27 -4.07 5.77 -1.74
C LEU A 27 -5.15 5.84 -2.83
N ILE A 28 -5.85 4.72 -3.10
CA ILE A 28 -6.90 4.71 -4.14
C ILE A 28 -8.13 5.55 -3.76
N ASN A 29 -8.43 5.66 -2.47
CA ASN A 29 -9.58 6.41 -1.97
C ASN A 29 -9.23 7.87 -1.57
N ASP A 30 -7.96 8.26 -1.68
CA ASP A 30 -7.49 9.61 -1.35
C ASP A 30 -8.06 10.65 -2.32
N LYS A 31 -8.93 11.53 -1.84
CA LYS A 31 -9.58 12.57 -2.66
C LYS A 31 -8.62 13.66 -3.13
N SER A 32 -7.43 13.75 -2.54
CA SER A 32 -6.39 14.70 -2.94
C SER A 32 -5.45 14.15 -4.02
N ALA A 33 -5.59 12.87 -4.39
CA ALA A 33 -4.76 12.18 -5.37
C ALA A 33 -5.62 11.52 -6.47
N ASP A 34 -5.08 11.42 -7.69
CA ASP A 34 -5.75 10.73 -8.79
C ASP A 34 -4.78 9.77 -9.51
N LEU A 35 -4.40 8.69 -8.81
CA LEU A 35 -3.53 7.66 -9.39
C LEU A 35 -4.18 6.99 -10.61
N ILE A 36 -5.50 6.79 -10.58
CA ILE A 36 -6.23 6.10 -11.66
C ILE A 36 -6.24 6.96 -12.92
N GLY A 37 -6.56 8.26 -12.81
CA GLY A 37 -6.50 9.20 -13.91
C GLY A 37 -5.10 9.33 -14.48
N LEU A 38 -4.09 9.48 -13.62
CA LEU A 38 -2.69 9.53 -14.03
C LEU A 38 -2.26 8.28 -14.82
N VAL A 39 -2.62 7.09 -14.35
CA VAL A 39 -2.29 5.84 -15.06
C VAL A 39 -3.01 5.76 -16.41
N LYS A 40 -4.28 6.14 -16.47
CA LYS A 40 -5.05 6.19 -17.73
C LYS A 40 -4.45 7.15 -18.75
N GLU A 41 -3.98 8.33 -18.30
CA GLU A 41 -3.33 9.33 -19.15
C GLU A 41 -1.99 8.82 -19.70
N VAL A 42 -1.20 8.14 -18.86
CA VAL A 42 0.08 7.59 -19.27
C VAL A 42 -0.11 6.36 -20.16
N TYR A 43 -0.62 5.24 -19.62
CA TYR A 43 -0.94 4.03 -20.37
C TYR A 43 -1.79 3.12 -19.49
N PRO A 44 -2.97 2.66 -19.94
CA PRO A 44 -3.92 1.96 -19.09
C PRO A 44 -3.47 0.54 -18.74
N ILE A 45 -2.62 0.41 -17.71
CA ILE A 45 -2.24 -0.86 -17.09
C ILE A 45 -3.16 -1.17 -15.89
N PRO A 46 -3.22 -2.44 -15.45
CA PRO A 46 -3.92 -2.79 -14.22
C PRO A 46 -3.40 -2.01 -13.01
N VAL A 47 -4.33 -1.48 -12.22
CA VAL A 47 -4.07 -0.91 -10.90
C VAL A 47 -4.82 -1.75 -9.88
N VAL A 48 -4.11 -2.31 -8.91
CA VAL A 48 -4.65 -3.21 -7.88
C VAL A 48 -4.35 -2.61 -6.52
N SER A 49 -5.31 -2.60 -5.61
CA SER A 49 -5.09 -2.19 -4.23
C SER A 49 -5.29 -3.35 -3.27
N SER A 50 -4.48 -3.37 -2.21
CA SER A 50 -4.75 -4.19 -1.03
C SER A 50 -5.86 -3.55 -0.19
N ASN A 51 -6.80 -4.36 0.26
CA ASN A 51 -7.97 -3.92 1.03
C ASN A 51 -7.79 -4.18 2.54
N LEU A 52 -6.65 -3.76 3.10
CA LEU A 52 -6.39 -3.84 4.53
C LEU A 52 -7.09 -2.69 5.27
N ASP A 53 -7.69 -2.97 6.41
CA ASP A 53 -8.48 -1.99 7.18
C ASP A 53 -7.99 -1.94 8.63
N PHE A 54 -7.70 -0.73 9.12
CA PHE A 54 -7.21 -0.49 10.48
C PHE A 54 -8.22 0.20 11.40
N ARG A 55 -9.49 0.38 10.99
CA ARG A 55 -10.50 1.08 11.81
C ARG A 55 -10.74 0.47 13.19
N ASP A 56 -10.58 -0.85 13.30
CA ASP A 56 -10.72 -1.64 14.52
C ASP A 56 -9.41 -1.83 15.30
N MET A 57 -8.30 -1.22 14.86
CA MET A 57 -7.02 -1.34 15.55
C MET A 57 -7.04 -0.60 16.89
N PRO A 58 -6.37 -1.11 17.95
CA PRO A 58 -6.40 -0.52 19.28
C PRO A 58 -5.53 0.76 19.40
N TYR A 59 -4.56 0.94 18.51
CA TYR A 59 -3.61 2.07 18.54
C TYR A 59 -3.98 3.17 17.55
N GLU A 60 -3.98 4.42 18.03
CA GLU A 60 -4.17 5.63 17.24
C GLU A 60 -3.22 5.67 16.03
N GLY A 61 -1.93 5.37 16.22
CA GLY A 61 -0.97 5.43 15.13
C GLY A 61 -1.26 4.46 13.98
N LEU A 62 -1.95 3.34 14.25
CA LEU A 62 -2.44 2.43 13.21
C LEU A 62 -3.75 2.95 12.59
N ARG A 63 -4.69 3.43 13.42
CA ARG A 63 -5.95 4.03 12.94
C ARG A 63 -5.73 5.27 12.09
N ALA A 64 -4.63 6.01 12.27
CA ALA A 64 -4.30 7.19 11.48
C ALA A 64 -4.25 6.92 9.96
N PHE A 65 -3.99 5.69 9.51
CA PHE A 65 -4.10 5.34 8.10
C PHE A 65 -5.52 5.55 7.52
N GLU A 66 -6.55 5.40 8.37
CA GLU A 66 -7.96 5.63 8.05
C GLU A 66 -8.30 7.12 7.97
N GLU A 67 -7.40 7.98 8.42
CA GLU A 67 -7.50 9.44 8.45
C GLU A 67 -6.52 10.09 7.45
N ASP A 68 -6.22 9.38 6.36
CA ASP A 68 -5.36 9.81 5.24
C ASP A 68 -3.87 10.03 5.57
N PHE A 69 -3.39 9.57 6.73
CA PHE A 69 -1.97 9.57 7.08
C PHE A 69 -1.24 8.35 6.49
N VAL A 70 0.05 8.53 6.17
CA VAL A 70 0.97 7.53 5.59
C VAL A 70 0.54 7.04 4.20
N LYS A 71 -0.61 6.35 4.11
CA LYS A 71 -1.27 5.77 2.93
C LYS A 71 -0.48 4.70 2.19
N GLU A 72 0.79 4.94 1.87
CA GLU A 72 1.64 4.06 1.09
C GLU A 72 3.11 4.25 1.50
N GLY A 73 3.96 3.28 1.16
CA GLY A 73 5.40 3.40 1.37
C GLY A 73 6.08 2.03 1.40
N VAL A 74 7.38 2.01 1.15
CA VAL A 74 8.23 0.81 1.26
C VAL A 74 7.74 -0.40 0.43
N GLY A 75 6.89 -0.16 -0.56
CA GLY A 75 6.25 -1.23 -1.35
C GLY A 75 5.16 -2.01 -0.60
N ALA A 76 4.61 -1.48 0.49
CA ALA A 76 3.60 -2.16 1.32
C ALA A 76 2.39 -2.62 0.50
N GLY A 77 1.82 -1.75 -0.34
CA GLY A 77 0.69 -2.11 -1.19
C GLY A 77 1.00 -3.29 -2.13
N GLY A 78 2.19 -3.27 -2.75
CA GLY A 78 2.66 -4.36 -3.61
C GLY A 78 2.83 -5.69 -2.88
N SER A 79 3.46 -5.64 -1.70
CA SER A 79 3.66 -6.83 -0.85
C SER A 79 2.33 -7.43 -0.39
N LEU A 80 1.36 -6.60 -0.01
CA LEU A 80 0.03 -7.07 0.42
C LEU A 80 -0.78 -7.68 -0.73
N VAL A 81 -0.72 -7.07 -1.92
CA VAL A 81 -1.34 -7.65 -3.13
C VAL A 81 -0.68 -8.98 -3.49
N ALA A 82 0.65 -9.05 -3.49
CA ALA A 82 1.38 -10.29 -3.75
C ALA A 82 1.02 -11.38 -2.74
N ALA A 83 0.96 -11.05 -1.45
CA ALA A 83 0.55 -11.98 -0.40
C ALA A 83 -0.87 -12.51 -0.65
N SER A 84 -1.80 -11.64 -1.05
CA SER A 84 -3.18 -12.05 -1.38
C SER A 84 -3.21 -13.00 -2.58
N ILE A 85 -2.43 -12.73 -3.63
CA ILE A 85 -2.30 -13.59 -4.82
C ILE A 85 -1.71 -14.96 -4.45
N MET A 86 -0.77 -14.99 -3.51
CA MET A 86 -0.17 -16.21 -2.98
C MET A 86 -1.08 -16.98 -2.00
N GLY A 87 -2.29 -16.48 -1.73
CA GLY A 87 -3.27 -17.13 -0.86
C GLY A 87 -3.06 -16.86 0.64
N PHE A 88 -2.28 -15.85 1.02
CA PHE A 88 -2.19 -15.44 2.42
C PHE A 88 -3.45 -14.69 2.86
N ASP A 89 -3.93 -15.02 4.06
CA ASP A 89 -5.01 -14.29 4.69
C ASP A 89 -4.53 -12.93 5.19
N LEU A 90 -5.10 -11.86 4.61
CA LEU A 90 -4.82 -10.48 5.02
C LEU A 90 -5.22 -10.20 6.48
N GLY A 91 -6.18 -10.93 7.04
CA GLY A 91 -6.50 -10.87 8.47
C GLY A 91 -5.31 -11.28 9.33
N ARG A 92 -4.62 -12.37 8.97
CA ARG A 92 -3.37 -12.78 9.65
C ARG A 92 -2.26 -11.76 9.50
N VAL A 93 -2.10 -11.16 8.31
CA VAL A 93 -1.10 -10.10 8.09
C VAL A 93 -1.40 -8.90 8.97
N LYS A 94 -2.67 -8.48 9.04
CA LYS A 94 -3.14 -7.41 9.90
C LYS A 94 -2.84 -7.69 11.39
N MET A 95 -3.05 -8.92 11.86
CA MET A 95 -2.69 -9.31 13.23
C MET A 95 -1.18 -9.35 13.48
N ALA A 96 -0.38 -9.73 12.48
CA ALA A 96 1.08 -9.69 12.57
C ALA A 96 1.57 -8.24 12.70
N ILE A 97 1.02 -7.31 11.90
CA ILE A 97 1.30 -5.87 12.02
C ILE A 97 1.00 -5.36 13.43
N LEU A 98 -0.15 -5.73 14.00
CA LEU A 98 -0.52 -5.35 15.38
C LEU A 98 0.50 -5.85 16.39
N ARG A 99 0.87 -7.14 16.33
CA ARG A 99 1.85 -7.73 17.24
C ARG A 99 3.21 -7.02 17.14
N ASP A 100 3.70 -6.80 15.93
CA ASP A 100 4.99 -6.17 15.71
C ASP A 100 4.96 -4.70 16.18
N TYR A 101 3.83 -4.01 16.00
CA TYR A 101 3.60 -2.66 16.55
C TYR A 101 3.64 -2.65 18.09
N GLU A 102 3.01 -3.62 18.74
CA GLU A 102 3.06 -3.77 20.21
C GLU A 102 4.47 -4.04 20.74
N GLU A 103 5.25 -4.85 20.03
CA GLU A 103 6.65 -5.12 20.37
C GLU A 103 7.53 -3.87 20.23
N LEU A 104 7.30 -3.07 19.18
CA LEU A 104 7.98 -1.77 19.02
C LEU A 104 7.66 -0.82 20.17
N LEU A 105 6.38 -0.71 20.57
CA LEU A 105 5.99 0.14 21.70
C LEU A 105 6.63 -0.30 23.02
N LYS A 106 6.74 -1.62 23.27
CA LYS A 106 7.46 -2.15 24.45
C LYS A 106 8.93 -1.74 24.43
N THR A 107 9.57 -1.87 23.26
CA THR A 107 10.99 -1.53 23.08
C THR A 107 11.24 -0.04 23.32
N LEU A 108 10.39 0.84 22.78
CA LEU A 108 10.50 2.29 22.97
C LEU A 108 10.34 2.69 24.45
N ARG A 109 9.39 2.08 25.15
CA ARG A 109 9.19 2.30 26.60
C ARG A 109 10.42 1.90 27.43
N VAL A 110 11.08 0.79 27.07
CA VAL A 110 12.33 0.36 27.72
C VAL A 110 13.47 1.34 27.45
N GLN A 111 13.48 1.98 26.27
CA GLN A 111 14.48 2.97 25.88
C GLN A 111 14.24 4.37 26.45
N GLY A 112 13.15 4.57 27.22
CA GLY A 112 12.82 5.87 27.81
C GLY A 112 12.39 6.93 26.79
N MET A 113 11.95 6.49 25.60
CA MET A 113 11.37 7.33 24.55
C MET A 113 9.86 7.47 24.72
#